data_AF-A0A7S2IEK1-F1
#
_entry.id   AF-A0A7S2IEK1-F1
#
_cell.length_a   1.000
_cell.length_b   1.000
_cell.length_c   1.000
_cell.angle_alpha   90.00
_cell.angle_beta   90.00
_cell.angle_gamma   90.00
#
_symmetry.space_group_name_H-M   'P 1'
#
loop_
_entity.id
_entity.type
_entity.pdbx_description
1 polymer ?
#
loop_
_entity_poly.entity_id
_entity_poly.type
_entity_poly.pdbx_seq_one_letter_code
_entity_poly.pdbx_strand_id
1 'polypeptide(L)'
;LPATLLAAPLPGSALSGTTKAWGKDPLGNDDELHTGGVEWEDVKIGTGASPKIGDLVAIQFKCIASVREREITIDDTKGKSRDYRYGVGQMLPGMDEGMWGMKTGGVRKMKIPGNLAFGSKAIPAAP
;
A
#
# COMPACT_ATOMS: atom_id res chain seq x y z
N LEU A 1 16.49 32.91 -16.86
CA LEU A 1 16.53 31.62 -16.13
C LEU A 1 15.09 31.19 -15.95
N PRO A 2 14.60 30.10 -16.58
CA PRO A 2 13.19 29.76 -16.50
C PRO A 2 12.90 29.18 -15.11
N ALA A 3 11.91 29.77 -14.43
CA ALA A 3 11.40 29.29 -13.16
C ALA A 3 10.75 27.91 -13.36
N THR A 4 11.31 26.87 -12.74
CA THR A 4 10.67 25.56 -12.62
C THR A 4 9.46 25.72 -11.70
N LEU A 5 8.30 25.99 -12.29
CA LEU A 5 7.03 25.98 -11.60
C LEU A 5 6.72 24.51 -11.24
N LEU A 6 7.10 24.07 -10.04
CA LEU A 6 6.53 22.85 -9.46
C LEU A 6 5.02 23.12 -9.32
N ALA A 7 4.24 22.57 -10.23
CA ALA A 7 2.79 22.58 -10.12
C ALA A 7 2.41 21.87 -8.82
N ALA A 8 1.95 22.62 -7.82
CA ALA A 8 1.26 22.03 -6.68
C ALA A 8 0.03 21.29 -7.22
N PRO A 9 -0.22 20.03 -6.80
CA PRO A 9 -1.38 19.28 -7.26
C PRO A 9 -2.65 20.06 -6.89
N LEU A 10 -3.54 20.20 -7.87
CA LEU A 10 -4.84 20.87 -7.72
C LEU A 10 -5.61 20.28 -6.53
N PRO A 11 -6.32 21.08 -5.73
CA PRO A 11 -7.18 20.56 -4.67
C PRO A 11 -8.29 19.71 -5.32
N GLY A 12 -8.14 18.38 -5.21
CA GLY A 12 -9.09 17.41 -5.75
C GLY A 12 -8.55 16.47 -6.84
N SER A 13 -7.28 16.57 -7.24
CA SER A 13 -6.69 15.59 -8.16
C SER A 13 -6.35 14.29 -7.42
N ALA A 14 -7.01 13.20 -7.79
CA ALA A 14 -6.58 11.85 -7.45
C ALA A 14 -5.07 11.71 -7.76
N LEU A 15 -4.26 11.54 -6.72
CA LEU A 15 -2.84 11.26 -6.89
C LEU A 15 -2.70 9.81 -7.27
N SER A 16 -2.05 9.52 -8.39
CA SER A 16 -1.67 8.16 -8.75
C SER A 16 -0.18 8.07 -8.93
N GLY A 17 0.36 6.88 -8.69
CA GLY A 17 1.79 6.66 -8.79
C GLY A 17 2.15 5.19 -8.63
N THR A 18 3.44 4.92 -8.77
CA THR A 18 4.03 3.61 -8.53
C THR A 18 5.00 3.73 -7.37
N THR A 19 4.90 2.83 -6.39
CA THR A 19 5.83 2.79 -5.27
C THR A 19 7.22 2.39 -5.76
N LYS A 20 8.25 2.90 -5.08
CA LYS A 20 9.63 2.52 -5.30
C LYS A 20 10.07 1.60 -4.15
N ALA A 21 11.04 0.74 -4.43
CA ALA A 21 11.64 -0.11 -3.42
C ALA A 21 12.14 0.71 -2.22
N TRP A 22 11.87 0.23 -1.00
CA TRP A 22 12.40 0.87 0.21
C TRP A 22 13.92 0.69 0.32
N GLY A 23 14.44 -0.46 -0.09
CA GLY A 23 15.86 -0.79 -0.08
C GLY A 23 16.42 -1.16 1.29
N LYS A 24 16.01 -0.48 2.37
CA LYS A 24 16.40 -0.82 3.75
C LYS A 24 15.17 -0.95 4.66
N ASP A 25 15.15 -1.98 5.47
CA ASP A 25 14.08 -2.23 6.42
C ASP A 25 14.27 -1.36 7.70
N PRO A 26 13.28 -1.28 8.59
CA PRO A 26 13.37 -0.50 9.83
C PRO A 26 14.54 -0.90 10.75
N LEU A 27 15.02 -2.14 10.61
CA LEU A 27 16.15 -2.70 11.37
C LEU A 27 17.50 -2.49 10.65
N GLY A 28 17.51 -1.90 9.45
CA GLY A 28 18.72 -1.55 8.71
C GLY A 28 19.29 -2.66 7.82
N ASN A 29 18.59 -3.77 7.67
CA ASN A 29 18.93 -4.85 6.72
C ASN A 29 18.45 -4.50 5.31
N ASP A 30 19.05 -5.15 4.31
CA ASP A 30 18.58 -5.07 2.93
C ASP A 30 17.14 -5.60 2.82
N ASP A 31 16.22 -4.72 2.42
CA ASP A 31 14.82 -5.05 2.32
C ASP A 31 14.50 -5.51 0.88
N GLU A 32 14.51 -6.83 0.71
CA GLU A 32 14.22 -7.49 -0.56
C GLU A 32 12.70 -7.76 -0.73
N LEU A 33 11.90 -7.44 0.28
CA LEU A 33 10.45 -7.67 0.29
C LEU A 33 9.67 -6.49 -0.31
N HIS A 34 10.14 -5.26 -0.08
CA HIS A 34 9.60 -4.03 -0.62
C HIS A 34 10.38 -3.63 -1.88
N THR A 35 10.12 -4.35 -2.98
CA THR A 35 10.79 -4.17 -4.28
C THR A 35 10.27 -3.00 -5.11
N GLY A 36 9.22 -2.30 -4.68
CA GLY A 36 8.53 -1.33 -5.51
C GLY A 36 7.65 -1.97 -6.57
N GLY A 37 6.82 -1.15 -7.22
CA GLY A 37 5.95 -1.57 -8.30
C GLY A 37 4.47 -1.68 -7.93
N VAL A 38 4.08 -1.26 -6.72
CA VAL A 38 2.67 -1.14 -6.35
C VAL A 38 2.10 0.10 -7.03
N GLU A 39 1.14 -0.10 -7.90
CA GLU A 39 0.39 1.00 -8.48
C GLU A 39 -0.66 1.45 -7.46
N TRP A 40 -0.79 2.74 -7.23
CA TRP A 40 -1.78 3.29 -6.33
C TRP A 40 -2.46 4.52 -6.92
N GLU A 41 -3.67 4.76 -6.45
CA GLU A 41 -4.53 5.87 -6.83
C GLU A 41 -5.32 6.33 -5.60
N ASP A 42 -5.07 7.55 -5.14
CA ASP A 42 -5.85 8.21 -4.10
C ASP A 42 -7.21 8.62 -4.66
N VAL A 43 -8.25 7.91 -4.25
CA VAL A 43 -9.64 8.30 -4.51
C VAL A 43 -10.02 9.51 -3.66
N LYS A 44 -9.50 9.56 -2.44
CA LYS A 44 -9.70 10.66 -1.50
C LYS A 44 -8.42 10.92 -0.74
N ILE A 45 -7.86 12.10 -0.87
CA ILE A 45 -6.68 12.49 -0.11
C ILE A 45 -7.12 12.81 1.33
N GLY A 46 -6.52 12.12 2.29
CA GLY A 46 -6.74 12.39 3.71
C GLY A 46 -6.07 13.71 4.12
N THR A 47 -6.58 14.34 5.17
CA THR A 47 -5.99 15.56 5.75
C THR A 47 -5.17 15.27 7.01
N GLY A 48 -5.15 14.02 7.48
CA GLY A 48 -4.47 13.64 8.70
C GLY A 48 -2.97 13.40 8.56
N ALA A 49 -2.39 12.82 9.61
CA ALA A 49 -0.99 12.46 9.66
C ALA A 49 -0.68 11.35 8.66
N SER A 50 0.55 11.37 8.14
CA SER A 50 1.07 10.25 7.36
C SER A 50 1.66 9.21 8.31
N PRO A 51 1.36 7.91 8.10
CA PRO A 51 1.84 6.86 8.99
C PRO A 51 3.35 6.74 8.90
N LYS A 52 4.01 6.52 10.05
CA LYS A 52 5.44 6.24 10.12
C LYS A 52 5.65 4.78 10.47
N ILE A 53 6.78 4.23 10.03
CA ILE A 53 7.14 2.85 10.34
C ILE A 53 7.09 2.66 11.87
N GLY A 54 6.38 1.62 12.31
CA GLY A 54 6.15 1.28 13.71
C GLY A 54 4.90 1.90 14.35
N ASP A 55 4.26 2.88 13.70
CA ASP A 55 2.98 3.44 14.16
C ASP A 55 1.84 2.43 14.05
N LEU A 56 0.88 2.55 14.96
CA LEU A 56 -0.35 1.76 14.95
C LEU A 56 -1.42 2.54 14.21
N VAL A 57 -1.90 1.97 13.11
CA VAL A 57 -2.88 2.57 12.20
C VAL A 57 -4.13 1.73 12.16
N ALA A 58 -5.30 2.36 12.27
CA ALA A 58 -6.58 1.71 12.09
C ALA A 58 -7.02 1.89 10.64
N ILE A 59 -7.05 0.80 9.87
CA ILE A 59 -7.38 0.84 8.44
C ILE A 59 -8.64 0.02 8.14
N GLN A 60 -9.43 0.52 7.20
CA GLN A 60 -10.52 -0.23 6.59
C GLN A 60 -10.14 -0.52 5.15
N PHE A 61 -10.02 -1.81 4.82
CA PHE A 61 -9.64 -2.20 3.48
C PHE A 61 -10.37 -3.47 3.05
N LYS A 62 -10.45 -3.64 1.73
CA LYS A 62 -10.92 -4.84 1.09
C LYS A 62 -9.87 -5.28 0.09
N CYS A 63 -9.24 -6.41 0.36
CA CYS A 63 -8.22 -7.01 -0.49
C CYS A 63 -8.83 -8.19 -1.24
N ILE A 64 -8.77 -8.12 -2.57
CA ILE A 64 -9.22 -9.18 -3.47
C ILE A 64 -8.02 -9.56 -4.33
N ALA A 65 -7.70 -10.85 -4.37
CA ALA A 65 -6.66 -11.41 -5.22
C ALA A 65 -7.31 -12.17 -6.39
N SER A 66 -6.94 -11.82 -7.62
CA SER A 66 -7.34 -12.56 -8.81
C SER A 66 -6.31 -13.65 -9.11
N VAL A 67 -6.69 -14.92 -8.92
CA VAL A 67 -5.83 -16.09 -9.12
C VAL A 67 -6.51 -17.03 -10.11
N ARG A 68 -5.88 -17.28 -11.28
CA ARG A 68 -6.42 -18.18 -12.34
C ARG A 68 -7.88 -17.88 -12.69
N GLU A 69 -8.18 -16.63 -13.03
CA GLU A 69 -9.53 -16.13 -13.35
C GLU A 69 -10.56 -16.24 -12.21
N ARG A 70 -10.12 -16.56 -10.98
CA ARG A 70 -10.96 -16.55 -9.79
C ARG A 70 -10.57 -15.40 -8.87
N GLU A 71 -11.56 -14.65 -8.43
CA GLU A 71 -11.37 -13.62 -7.41
C GLU A 71 -11.52 -14.24 -6.02
N ILE A 72 -10.46 -14.16 -5.22
CA ILE A 72 -10.42 -14.63 -3.84
C ILE A 72 -10.34 -13.40 -2.95
N THR A 73 -11.33 -13.20 -2.08
CA THR A 73 -11.23 -12.15 -1.06
C THR A 73 -10.23 -12.60 -0.01
N ILE A 74 -9.09 -11.92 0.06
CA ILE A 74 -8.03 -12.20 1.02
C ILE A 74 -8.42 -11.67 2.39
N ASP A 75 -8.90 -10.43 2.42
CA ASP A 75 -9.34 -9.79 3.64
C ASP A 75 -10.41 -8.76 3.31
N ASP A 76 -11.46 -8.70 4.12
CA ASP A 76 -12.49 -7.67 4.01
C ASP A 76 -12.83 -7.21 5.41
N THR A 77 -12.50 -5.95 5.66
CA THR A 77 -12.73 -5.32 6.94
C THR A 77 -14.23 -5.09 7.20
N LYS A 78 -15.09 -5.11 6.16
CA LYS A 78 -16.56 -4.93 6.25
C LYS A 78 -17.00 -3.78 7.17
N GLY A 79 -16.24 -2.68 7.17
CA GLY A 79 -16.51 -1.49 8.00
C GLY A 79 -15.94 -1.51 9.43
N LYS A 80 -15.27 -2.58 9.87
CA LYS A 80 -14.65 -2.68 11.20
C LYS A 80 -13.16 -2.38 11.17
N SER A 81 -12.73 -1.13 11.35
CA SER A 81 -11.30 -0.75 11.33
C SER A 81 -10.40 -1.79 12.01
N ARG A 82 -9.38 -2.29 11.29
CA ARG A 82 -8.40 -3.21 11.83
C ARG A 82 -7.15 -2.42 12.20
N ASP A 83 -6.69 -2.63 13.44
CA ASP A 83 -5.43 -2.09 13.89
C ASP A 83 -4.28 -2.86 13.24
N TYR A 84 -3.37 -2.11 12.64
CA TYR A 84 -2.22 -2.62 11.93
C TYR A 84 -0.99 -1.81 12.31
N ARG A 85 0.14 -2.47 12.49
CA ARG A 85 1.40 -1.77 12.76
C ARG A 85 2.14 -1.54 11.44
N TYR A 86 2.28 -0.28 11.05
CA TYR A 86 2.77 0.09 9.73
C TYR A 86 4.25 -0.26 9.54
N GLY A 87 4.62 -0.91 8.43
CA GLY A 87 6.01 -1.10 8.04
C GLY A 87 6.83 -2.04 8.91
N VAL A 88 6.19 -2.89 9.72
CA VAL A 88 6.87 -3.95 10.50
C VAL A 88 6.68 -5.34 9.88
N GLY A 89 6.21 -5.43 8.64
CA GLY A 89 5.98 -6.69 7.93
C GLY A 89 4.84 -7.53 8.51
N GLN A 90 3.89 -6.91 9.22
CA GLN A 90 2.69 -7.61 9.69
C GLN A 90 1.65 -7.83 8.57
N MET A 91 1.74 -7.07 7.47
CA MET A 91 0.88 -7.15 6.28
C MET A 91 1.76 -7.49 5.06
N LEU A 92 1.10 -7.70 3.93
CA LEU A 92 1.72 -7.87 2.62
C LEU A 92 2.67 -6.67 2.36
N PRO A 93 3.91 -6.89 1.90
CA PRO A 93 4.87 -5.80 1.70
C PRO A 93 4.34 -4.75 0.71
N GLY A 94 3.59 -5.15 -0.31
CA GLY A 94 2.96 -4.20 -1.23
C GLY A 94 1.88 -3.32 -0.57
N MET A 95 1.27 -3.77 0.52
CA MET A 95 0.35 -2.94 1.30
C MET A 95 1.11 -1.90 2.13
N ASP A 96 2.25 -2.29 2.72
CA ASP A 96 3.13 -1.37 3.43
C ASP A 96 3.66 -0.29 2.48
N GLU A 97 4.09 -0.65 1.27
CA GLU A 97 4.47 0.33 0.26
C GLU A 97 3.29 1.18 -0.21
N GLY A 98 2.14 0.56 -0.50
CA GLY A 98 0.97 1.24 -1.05
C GLY A 98 0.37 2.26 -0.06
N MET A 99 0.52 2.02 1.23
CA MET A 99 0.16 2.97 2.28
C MET A 99 1.21 4.08 2.50
N TRP A 100 2.40 3.96 1.90
CA TRP A 100 3.42 5.00 2.01
C TRP A 100 2.91 6.33 1.45
N GLY A 101 3.07 7.40 2.24
CA GLY A 101 2.59 8.74 1.89
C GLY A 101 1.08 8.92 1.95
N MET A 102 0.30 7.88 2.29
CA MET A 102 -1.13 8.03 2.55
C MET A 102 -1.34 8.90 3.80
N LYS A 103 -2.50 9.55 3.91
CA LYS A 103 -2.88 10.38 5.05
C LYS A 103 -4.11 9.80 5.73
N THR A 104 -4.19 9.94 7.06
CA THR A 104 -5.37 9.51 7.82
C THR A 104 -6.64 10.16 7.25
N GLY A 105 -7.70 9.36 7.11
CA GLY A 105 -8.98 9.77 6.51
C GLY A 105 -9.00 9.76 4.98
N GLY A 106 -7.89 9.36 4.34
CA GLY A 106 -7.83 9.14 2.90
C GLY A 106 -8.41 7.80 2.49
N VAL A 107 -8.75 7.68 1.21
CA VAL A 107 -9.15 6.44 0.55
C VAL A 107 -8.27 6.26 -0.67
N ARG A 108 -7.55 5.14 -0.73
CA ARG A 108 -6.63 4.82 -1.80
C ARG A 108 -6.97 3.45 -2.36
N LYS A 109 -7.02 3.35 -3.68
CA LYS A 109 -7.00 2.09 -4.41
C LYS A 109 -5.55 1.76 -4.72
N MET A 110 -5.17 0.52 -4.53
CA MET A 110 -3.83 0.06 -4.88
C MET A 110 -3.91 -1.31 -5.54
N LYS A 111 -3.02 -1.52 -6.50
CA LYS A 111 -2.84 -2.75 -7.25
C LYS A 111 -1.46 -3.28 -6.92
N ILE A 112 -1.46 -4.32 -6.09
CA ILE A 112 -0.25 -4.95 -5.60
C ILE A 112 0.10 -6.09 -6.55
N PRO A 113 1.30 -6.10 -7.16
CA PRO A 113 1.73 -7.21 -7.99
C PRO A 113 1.97 -8.46 -7.13
N GLY A 114 1.78 -9.66 -7.72
CA GLY A 114 1.77 -10.93 -6.97
C GLY A 114 3.05 -11.19 -6.17
N ASN A 115 4.20 -10.71 -6.64
CA ASN A 115 5.48 -10.79 -5.93
C ASN A 115 5.47 -10.04 -4.58
N LEU A 116 4.75 -8.91 -4.50
CA LEU A 116 4.60 -8.08 -3.29
C LEU A 116 3.37 -8.43 -2.44
N ALA A 117 2.53 -9.36 -2.92
CA ALA A 117 1.41 -9.89 -2.15
C ALA A 117 1.83 -11.19 -1.45
N PHE A 118 1.89 -12.29 -2.19
CA PHE A 118 2.17 -13.62 -1.65
C PHE A 118 3.51 -14.20 -2.14
N GLY A 119 4.25 -13.47 -2.98
CA GLY A 119 5.52 -13.91 -3.54
C GLY A 119 5.37 -15.17 -4.42
N SER A 120 6.49 -15.86 -4.64
CA SER A 120 6.51 -17.21 -5.25
C SER A 120 5.92 -18.29 -4.35
N LYS A 121 5.54 -17.97 -3.10
CA LYS A 121 4.62 -18.79 -2.30
C LYS A 121 3.22 -18.60 -2.86
N ALA A 122 3.01 -19.18 -4.04
CA ALA A 122 1.68 -19.47 -4.53
C ALA A 122 0.88 -20.08 -3.38
N ILE A 123 -0.31 -19.54 -3.13
CA ILE A 123 -1.34 -20.16 -2.30
C ILE A 123 -1.32 -21.65 -2.68
N PRO A 124 -0.97 -22.59 -1.77
CA PRO A 124 -1.06 -24.00 -2.11
C PRO A 124 -2.47 -24.19 -2.63
N ALA A 125 -2.59 -24.72 -3.84
CA ALA A 125 -3.89 -25.03 -4.42
C ALA A 125 -4.66 -25.79 -3.33
N ALA A 126 -5.72 -25.18 -2.81
CA ALA A 126 -6.58 -25.90 -1.89
C ALA A 126 -6.99 -27.21 -2.61
N PRO A 127 -6.87 -28.37 -1.95
CA PRO A 127 -7.04 -29.68 -2.56
C PRO A 127 -8.43 -29.87 -3.19
#